data_AF-A0A091B0H3-F1
#
_entry.id   AF-A0A091B0H3-F1
#
_cell.length_a   1.000
_cell.length_b   1.000
_cell.length_c   1.000
_cell.angle_alpha   90.00
_cell.angle_beta   90.00
_cell.angle_gamma   90.00
#
_symmetry.space_group_name_H-M   'P 1'
#
loop_
_entity.id
_entity.type
_entity.pdbx_description
1 polymer ?
#
loop_
_entity_poly.entity_id
_entity_poly.type
_entity_poly.pdbx_seq_one_letter_code
_entity_poly.pdbx_strand_id
1 'polypeptide(L)' 'MSPSSNLLPTLPRSGLPILVSHALCPYVQRAVIALKEKQLPYERIDIDLKNKPA' A
#
# COMPACT_ATOMS: atom_id res chain seq x y z
N MET A 1 -3.46 -28.36 -11.94
CA MET A 1 -4.72 -27.89 -12.57
C MET A 1 -5.80 -28.06 -11.52
N SER A 2 -6.34 -27.09 -10.81
CA SER A 2 -6.48 -25.61 -10.85
C SER A 2 -6.52 -25.16 -9.35
N PRO A 3 -6.83 -23.91 -8.89
CA PRO A 3 -7.38 -22.77 -9.62
C PRO A 3 -6.82 -21.38 -9.22
N SER A 4 -7.18 -20.39 -10.03
CA SER A 4 -7.43 -19.00 -9.62
C SER A 4 -6.28 -18.21 -9.00
N SER A 5 -5.41 -17.74 -9.89
CA SER A 5 -4.68 -16.48 -9.76
C SER A 5 -5.65 -15.30 -9.66
N ASN A 6 -6.17 -15.02 -8.47
CA ASN A 6 -6.73 -13.71 -8.11
C ASN A 6 -6.37 -13.47 -6.65
N LEU A 7 -5.09 -13.19 -6.41
CA LEU A 7 -4.61 -12.76 -5.11
C LEU A 7 -5.09 -11.31 -4.92
N LEU A 8 -6.16 -11.14 -4.16
CA LEU A 8 -6.54 -9.88 -3.54
C LEU A 8 -5.28 -9.25 -2.88
N PRO A 9 -4.90 -7.99 -3.20
CA PRO A 9 -3.68 -7.38 -2.69
C PRO A 9 -3.78 -6.90 -1.22
N THR A 10 -4.74 -7.41 -0.43
CA THR A 10 -5.30 -6.63 0.70
C THR A 10 -5.10 -7.20 2.10
N LEU A 11 -4.18 -8.13 2.37
CA LEU A 11 -3.89 -8.52 3.76
C LEU A 11 -2.39 -8.66 4.04
N PRO A 12 -1.83 -7.97 5.06
CA PRO A 12 -0.45 -8.16 5.46
C PRO A 12 -0.28 -9.57 6.00
N ARG A 13 0.59 -10.37 5.37
CA ARG A 13 0.92 -11.73 5.82
C ARG A 13 1.69 -11.77 7.14
N SER A 14 2.06 -10.60 7.68
CA SER A 14 3.09 -10.41 8.72
C SER A 14 2.67 -9.49 9.88
N GLY A 15 1.44 -8.96 9.88
CA GLY A 15 0.97 -8.00 10.90
C GLY A 15 1.55 -6.58 10.77
N LEU A 16 2.34 -6.32 9.73
CA LEU A 16 2.90 -4.99 9.47
C LEU A 16 1.89 -4.07 8.76
N PRO A 17 1.91 -2.77 9.06
CA PRO A 17 1.08 -1.80 8.35
C PRO A 17 1.49 -1.69 6.88
N ILE A 18 0.49 -1.70 5.98
CA ILE A 18 0.68 -1.48 4.54
C ILE A 18 0.37 -0.02 4.21
N LEU A 19 1.34 0.67 3.65
CA LEU A 19 1.22 2.01 3.11
C LEU A 19 0.90 1.96 1.62
N VAL A 20 -0.38 2.18 1.30
CA VAL A 20 -0.82 2.33 -0.08
C VAL A 20 -0.54 3.77 -0.54
N SER A 21 0.14 3.92 -1.67
CA SER A 21 0.67 5.18 -2.18
C SER A 21 0.33 5.39 -3.66
N HIS A 22 0.43 6.61 -4.13
CA HIS A 22 0.40 6.96 -5.55
C HIS A 22 1.45 8.04 -5.77
N ALA A 23 2.13 8.02 -6.92
CA ALA A 23 3.29 8.84 -7.21
C ALA A 23 3.10 10.35 -6.99
N LEU A 24 1.86 10.85 -7.06
CA LEU A 24 1.52 12.27 -6.94
C LEU A 24 0.69 12.63 -5.70
N CYS A 25 0.47 11.71 -4.74
CA CYS A 25 -0.41 12.00 -3.61
C CYS A 25 0.34 12.74 -2.46
N PRO A 26 0.03 14.02 -2.17
CA PRO A 26 0.72 14.81 -1.14
C PRO A 26 0.45 14.29 0.29
N TYR A 27 -0.53 13.42 0.47
CA TYR A 27 -0.90 12.85 1.77
C TYR A 27 -0.01 11.68 2.19
N VAL A 28 0.54 10.93 1.23
CA VAL A 28 1.46 9.81 1.48
C VAL A 28 2.71 10.28 2.20
N GLN A 29 3.22 11.46 1.84
CA GLN A 29 4.46 11.98 2.41
C GLN A 29 4.36 12.14 3.93
N ARG A 30 3.20 12.58 4.44
CA ARG A 30 2.97 12.70 5.89
C ARG A 30 2.96 11.35 6.59
N ALA A 31 2.34 10.33 5.98
CA ALA A 31 2.33 8.97 6.52
C ALA A 31 3.73 8.35 6.53
N VAL A 32 4.52 8.56 5.47
CA VAL A 32 5.92 8.12 5.41
C VAL A 32 6.76 8.79 6.50
N ILE A 33 6.61 10.11 6.70
CA ILE A 33 7.32 10.83 7.76
C ILE A 33 6.96 10.25 9.13
N ALA A 34 5.68 10.08 9.44
CA ALA A 34 5.25 9.52 10.73
C ALA A 34 5.77 8.10 10.97
N LEU A 35 5.80 7.25 9.95
CA LEU A 35 6.34 5.88 10.05
C LEU A 35 7.85 5.87 10.22
N LYS A 36 8.57 6.77 9.52
CA LYS A 36 10.02 6.93 9.65
C LYS A 36 10.43 7.49 11.02
N GLU A 37 9.76 8.53 11.51
CA GLU A 37 10.02 9.10 12.84
C GLU A 37 9.80 8.09 13.96
N LYS A 38 8.82 7.19 13.79
CA LYS A 38 8.53 6.11 14.75
C LYS A 38 9.36 4.84 14.53
N GLN A 39 10.24 4.82 13.52
CA GLN A 39 11.07 3.66 13.15
C GLN A 39 10.27 2.35 12.98
N LEU A 40 9.01 2.46 12.53
CA LEU A 40 8.15 1.30 12.37
C LEU A 40 8.42 0.63 11.03
N PRO A 41 8.57 -0.70 10.97
CA PRO A 41 8.57 -1.43 9.71
C PRO A 41 7.20 -1.33 9.05
N TYR A 42 7.18 -1.04 7.75
CA TYR A 42 5.98 -0.98 6.93
C TYR A 42 6.27 -1.43 5.51
N GLU A 43 5.23 -1.91 4.83
CA GLU A 43 5.30 -2.29 3.42
C GLU A 43 4.69 -1.16 2.57
N ARG A 44 5.31 -0.79 1.44
CA ARG A 44 4.79 0.26 0.55
C ARG A 44 4.29 -0.35 -0.76
N ILE A 45 3.07 0.00 -1.14
CA ILE A 45 2.43 -0.41 -2.39
C ILE A 45 2.02 0.84 -3.16
N ASP A 46 2.60 1.07 -4.34
CA ASP A 46 2.18 2.17 -5.23
C ASP A 46 1.06 1.69 -6.17
N ILE A 47 -0.11 2.34 -6.11
CA ILE A 47 -1.28 2.08 -6.94
C ILE A 47 -1.44 3.17 -8.00
N ASP A 48 -1.89 2.80 -9.20
CA ASP A 48 -2.27 3.77 -10.23
C ASP A 48 -3.75 4.13 -10.09
N LEU A 49 -4.03 5.40 -9.77
CA LEU A 49 -5.39 5.93 -9.58
C LEU A 49 -6.00 6.48 -10.87
N LYS A 50 -5.30 6.42 -12.02
CA LYS A 50 -5.80 6.96 -13.29
C LYS A 50 -7.07 6.29 -13.82
N ASN A 51 -7.42 5.10 -13.32
CA ASN A 51 -8.57 4.33 -13.79
C ASN A 51 -9.57 4.08 -12.66
N LYS A 52 -10.16 5.15 -12.13
CA LYS A 52 -11.29 5.03 -11.21
C LYS A 52 -12.57 4.83 -12.04
N PRO A 53 -13.26 3.67 -11.97
CA PRO A 53 -14.56 3.52 -12.61
C PRO A 53 -15.55 4.49 -11.94
N ALA A 54 -16.34 5.17 -12.78
CA ALA A 54 -17.38 6.11 -12.36
C ALA A 54 -18.53 5.39 -11.62
#